data_AF-A0A0K6SAJ1-F1
#
_entry.id   AF-A0A0K6SAJ1-F1
#
_cell.length_a   1.000
_cell.length_b   1.000
_cell.length_c   1.000
_cell.angle_alpha   90.00
_cell.angle_beta   90.00
_cell.angle_gamma   90.00
#
_symmetry.space_group_name_H-M   'P 1'
#
loop_
_entity.id
_entity.type
_entity.pdbx_description
1 polymer ?
#
loop_
_entity_poly.entity_id
_entity_poly.type
_entity_poly.pdbx_seq_one_letter_code
_entity_poly.pdbx_strand_id
1 'polypeptide(L)'
;MTLFHNLVISTCLLVCVAVGLNPPEANPQPNPPSWPPSVRVFNPDDPIEQIQSAVDAAFEINGGDGDKGQFSTARFAFLFTPGTYPVDVPVGYYTHIMGLGLSPDDTVISGPKGVHCEEGTKRFDVGALNTFWRAAENFRSTSRFNWFGGETGMLWAVSQASPLRRVNVDGDLLLFQAAEQDNEITIDNSTALVYEDENGVLVAGYSSGGFLADSAVEGRVKSGSQQQWLSRNSQIQGGWEGSNWNIVFVGTTGAPPSHCGKDGGQPYVTVDETPLIAEKPFLSVDERGQYSLLVPPVVKGTKGVSFDLSGKGNRRKTQGKTKKEQPVQIDFSQVYVANNATDSAESINDHLRLGFHVVITPGVYSLEAPLTVVHENQVVLGIGLPSLIPSAGVSSVLQISRKAEGARVAGLLVEAGRGGDREDVLVDIGVDFEGVDEGRGQLVGEFLVCSTD
;
A
#
# COMPACT_ATOMS: atom_id res chain seq x y z
N MET A 1 52.88 -49.45 38.05
CA MET A 1 51.69 -49.62 38.93
C MET A 1 51.93 -48.76 40.15
N THR A 2 51.23 -47.66 40.46
CA THR A 2 50.10 -46.97 39.82
C THR A 2 50.13 -45.56 40.44
N LEU A 3 50.10 -44.50 39.61
CA LEU A 3 49.95 -43.12 40.08
C LEU A 3 48.51 -42.90 40.54
N PHE A 4 48.30 -42.21 41.66
CA PHE A 4 47.02 -41.56 41.97
C PHE A 4 47.26 -40.05 42.13
N HIS A 5 46.64 -39.29 41.23
CA HIS A 5 46.61 -37.83 41.23
C HIS A 5 45.55 -37.32 42.21
N ASN A 6 45.92 -36.30 42.99
CA ASN A 6 45.00 -35.48 43.78
C ASN A 6 44.23 -34.53 42.86
N LEU A 7 42.90 -34.57 42.90
CA LEU A 7 42.03 -33.56 42.28
C LEU A 7 41.44 -32.68 43.39
N VAL A 8 41.92 -31.45 43.50
CA VAL A 8 41.34 -30.41 44.35
C VAL A 8 40.34 -29.63 43.49
N ILE A 9 39.06 -29.77 43.78
CA ILE A 9 37.99 -28.98 43.15
C ILE A 9 37.92 -27.64 43.87
N SER A 10 38.42 -26.58 43.23
CA SER A 10 38.25 -25.20 43.68
C SER A 10 36.89 -24.68 43.20
N THR A 11 35.96 -24.50 44.13
CA THR A 11 34.64 -23.94 43.84
C THR A 11 34.75 -22.41 43.86
N CYS A 12 34.98 -21.79 42.71
CA CYS A 12 34.79 -20.35 42.54
C CYS A 12 33.27 -20.04 42.52
N LEU A 13 32.77 -19.44 43.59
CA LEU A 13 31.42 -18.89 43.64
C LEU A 13 31.40 -17.60 42.80
N LEU A 14 30.90 -17.68 41.57
CA LEU A 14 30.60 -16.50 40.77
C LEU A 14 29.31 -15.87 41.33
N VAL A 15 29.45 -14.76 42.07
CA VAL A 15 28.30 -13.95 42.47
C VAL A 15 27.87 -13.14 41.23
N CYS A 16 26.93 -13.68 40.46
CA CYS A 16 26.20 -12.89 39.47
C CYS A 16 25.33 -11.89 40.23
N VAL A 17 25.80 -10.65 40.36
CA VAL A 17 24.92 -9.52 40.67
C VAL A 17 24.08 -9.30 39.42
N ALA A 18 22.86 -9.83 39.42
CA ALA A 18 21.83 -9.42 38.47
C ALA A 18 21.50 -7.95 38.78
N VAL A 19 22.23 -7.02 38.17
CA VAL A 19 21.75 -5.65 38.04
C VAL A 19 20.55 -5.75 37.11
N GLY A 20 19.34 -5.68 37.67
CA GLY A 20 18.13 -5.44 36.91
C GLY A 20 18.24 -4.06 36.28
N LEU A 21 18.99 -3.95 35.18
CA LEU A 21 18.84 -2.86 34.25
C LEU A 21 17.48 -3.08 33.61
N ASN A 22 16.46 -2.39 34.13
CA ASN A 22 15.30 -2.13 33.29
C ASN A 22 15.84 -1.60 31.95
N PRO A 23 15.34 -2.10 30.81
CA PRO A 23 15.70 -1.48 29.53
C PRO A 23 15.46 0.03 29.68
N PRO A 24 16.39 0.88 29.21
CA PRO A 24 16.20 2.32 29.31
C PRO A 24 14.83 2.66 28.72
N GLU A 25 13.97 3.33 29.50
CA GLU A 25 12.69 3.82 29.00
C GLU A 25 12.99 4.65 27.76
N ALA A 26 12.55 4.15 26.60
CA ALA A 26 12.81 4.84 25.36
C ALA A 26 12.09 6.18 25.36
N ASN A 27 12.79 7.24 24.95
CA ASN A 27 12.18 8.57 24.88
C ASN A 27 11.00 8.54 23.90
N PRO A 28 9.85 9.14 24.25
CA PRO A 28 8.70 9.19 23.35
C PRO A 28 9.04 9.97 22.07
N GLN A 29 8.50 9.51 20.95
CA GLN A 29 8.64 10.16 19.64
C GLN A 29 7.75 11.43 19.54
N PRO A 30 8.09 12.40 18.69
CA PRO A 30 7.29 13.61 18.53
C PRO A 30 5.91 13.33 17.91
N ASN A 31 4.87 14.00 18.42
CA ASN A 31 3.52 13.99 17.87
C ASN A 31 2.95 15.43 17.84
N PRO A 32 2.92 16.12 16.68
CA PRO A 32 3.08 15.58 15.32
C PRO A 32 4.50 15.08 14.99
N PRO A 33 4.63 14.07 14.10
CA PRO A 33 5.93 13.62 13.62
C PRO A 33 6.63 14.67 12.76
N SER A 34 7.95 14.57 12.66
CA SER A 34 8.74 15.34 11.70
C SER A 34 8.81 14.61 10.36
N TRP A 35 8.20 15.19 9.34
CA TRP A 35 8.19 14.64 7.99
C TRP A 35 9.35 15.19 7.13
N PRO A 36 10.02 14.36 6.30
CA PRO A 36 10.98 14.87 5.33
C PRO A 36 10.28 15.61 4.17
N PRO A 37 11.01 16.39 3.36
CA PRO A 37 10.41 17.13 2.23
C PRO A 37 9.70 16.27 1.18
N SER A 38 10.03 14.98 1.10
CA SER A 38 9.35 14.00 0.22
C SER A 38 7.93 13.65 0.67
N VAL A 39 7.56 14.02 1.89
CA VAL A 39 6.20 13.91 2.45
C VAL A 39 5.59 15.30 2.52
N ARG A 40 4.47 15.50 1.85
CA ARG A 40 3.72 16.76 1.88
C ARG A 40 2.37 16.51 2.54
N VAL A 41 2.12 17.24 3.63
CA VAL A 41 0.83 17.21 4.33
C VAL A 41 0.05 18.45 3.94
N PHE A 42 -1.19 18.27 3.49
CA PHE A 42 -2.09 19.33 3.05
C PHE A 42 -3.29 19.47 3.98
N ASN A 43 -3.60 20.69 4.37
CA ASN A 43 -4.81 21.07 5.11
C ASN A 43 -5.88 21.60 4.15
N PRO A 44 -7.19 21.45 4.48
CA PRO A 44 -8.26 21.96 3.62
C PRO A 44 -8.25 23.48 3.46
N ASP A 45 -7.59 24.19 4.38
CA ASP A 45 -7.40 25.65 4.33
C ASP A 45 -6.14 26.08 3.55
N ASP A 46 -5.29 25.13 3.12
CA ASP A 46 -4.13 25.46 2.30
C ASP A 46 -4.59 25.98 0.93
N PRO A 47 -3.92 27.00 0.35
CA PRO A 47 -4.31 27.51 -0.96
C PRO A 47 -4.23 26.43 -2.04
N ILE A 48 -5.31 26.29 -2.82
CA ILE A 48 -5.49 25.25 -3.85
C ILE A 48 -4.29 25.25 -4.81
N GLU A 49 -3.82 26.42 -5.22
CA GLU A 49 -2.68 26.55 -6.13
C GLU A 49 -1.38 25.99 -5.56
N GLN A 50 -1.19 26.02 -4.23
CA GLN A 50 0.00 25.44 -3.58
C GLN A 50 -0.08 23.92 -3.53
N ILE A 51 -1.26 23.37 -3.27
CA ILE A 51 -1.51 21.92 -3.32
C ILE A 51 -1.29 21.43 -4.75
N GLN A 52 -1.93 22.06 -5.73
CA GLN A 52 -1.83 21.69 -7.14
C GLN A 52 -0.39 21.78 -7.64
N SER A 53 0.32 22.88 -7.35
CA SER A 53 1.73 23.04 -7.75
C SER A 53 2.64 21.95 -7.17
N ALA A 54 2.40 21.51 -5.93
CA ALA A 54 3.20 20.47 -5.31
C ALA A 54 2.97 19.10 -5.96
N VAL A 55 1.72 18.79 -6.30
CA VAL A 55 1.35 17.56 -7.00
C VAL A 55 1.88 17.55 -8.43
N ASP A 56 1.66 18.64 -9.17
CA ASP A 56 2.14 18.79 -10.55
C ASP A 56 3.67 18.69 -10.63
N ALA A 57 4.38 19.27 -9.66
CA ALA A 57 5.85 19.16 -9.60
C ALA A 57 6.33 17.71 -9.40
N ALA A 58 5.64 16.90 -8.59
CA ALA A 58 5.98 15.49 -8.44
C ALA A 58 5.62 14.68 -9.69
N PHE A 59 4.46 14.96 -10.30
CA PHE A 59 4.05 14.33 -11.55
C PHE A 59 4.99 14.68 -12.70
N GLU A 60 5.55 15.89 -12.72
CA GLU A 60 6.56 16.28 -13.71
C GLU A 60 7.89 15.51 -13.55
N ILE A 61 8.15 14.91 -12.39
CA ILE A 61 9.35 14.08 -12.15
C ILE A 61 9.06 12.61 -12.43
N ASN A 62 7.89 12.12 -12.00
CA ASN A 62 7.58 10.69 -11.97
C ASN A 62 6.34 10.29 -12.81
N GLY A 63 5.81 11.14 -13.67
CA GLY A 63 4.65 10.81 -14.49
C GLY A 63 4.60 11.62 -15.78
N GLY A 64 3.46 11.56 -16.46
CA GLY A 64 3.30 12.16 -17.79
C GLY A 64 3.84 11.26 -18.91
N ASP A 65 3.91 11.83 -20.11
CA ASP A 65 4.24 11.12 -21.35
C ASP A 65 5.66 10.51 -21.33
N GLY A 66 5.81 9.35 -21.97
CA GLY A 66 7.08 8.65 -22.16
C GLY A 66 7.59 7.87 -20.94
N ASP A 67 6.71 7.42 -20.04
CA ASP A 67 7.08 6.65 -18.83
C ASP A 67 8.09 7.37 -17.92
N LYS A 68 7.99 8.69 -17.88
CA LYS A 68 8.92 9.52 -17.12
C LYS A 68 8.94 9.08 -15.65
N GLY A 69 10.12 8.69 -15.20
CA GLY A 69 10.39 8.30 -13.82
C GLY A 69 10.16 6.84 -13.47
N GLN A 70 10.01 5.93 -14.45
CA GLN A 70 9.92 4.49 -14.21
C GLN A 70 11.05 3.96 -13.31
N PHE A 71 12.29 4.43 -13.51
CA PHE A 71 13.44 4.06 -12.66
C PHE A 71 13.98 5.26 -11.85
N SER A 72 13.10 6.19 -11.50
CA SER A 72 13.44 7.34 -10.68
C SER A 72 13.82 6.92 -9.25
N THR A 73 14.73 7.67 -8.63
CA THR A 73 14.99 7.59 -7.18
C THR A 73 14.11 8.55 -6.38
N ALA A 74 13.38 9.46 -7.05
CA ALA A 74 12.44 10.35 -6.39
C ALA A 74 11.19 9.57 -5.93
N ARG A 75 10.75 9.86 -4.72
CA ARG A 75 9.64 9.18 -4.03
C ARG A 75 8.79 10.26 -3.38
N PHE A 76 7.46 10.12 -3.46
CA PHE A 76 6.54 11.15 -3.00
C PHE A 76 5.39 10.55 -2.20
N ALA A 77 5.06 11.19 -1.08
CA ALA A 77 3.84 10.93 -0.34
C ALA A 77 3.04 12.21 -0.15
N PHE A 78 1.78 12.19 -0.56
CA PHE A 78 0.84 13.29 -0.40
C PHE A 78 -0.23 12.88 0.61
N LEU A 79 -0.25 13.55 1.76
CA LEU A 79 -1.13 13.27 2.89
C LEU A 79 -2.15 14.40 2.99
N PHE A 80 -3.43 14.06 2.93
CA PHE A 80 -4.53 15.01 3.01
C PHE A 80 -5.20 14.85 4.37
N THR A 81 -5.19 15.89 5.19
CA THR A 81 -5.93 15.89 6.47
C THR A 81 -7.45 15.78 6.23
N PRO A 82 -8.27 15.53 7.26
CA PRO A 82 -9.72 15.53 7.10
C PRO A 82 -10.23 16.87 6.55
N GLY A 83 -11.04 16.82 5.48
CA GLY A 83 -11.51 18.00 4.77
C GLY A 83 -11.91 17.73 3.33
N THR A 84 -12.16 18.78 2.56
CA THR A 84 -12.51 18.70 1.13
C THR A 84 -11.52 19.49 0.30
N TYR A 85 -10.99 18.86 -0.74
CA TYR A 85 -9.92 19.39 -1.59
C TYR A 85 -10.37 19.41 -3.05
N PRO A 86 -10.65 20.57 -3.63
CA PRO A 86 -11.04 20.71 -5.04
C PRO A 86 -9.80 20.73 -5.95
N VAL A 87 -9.01 19.64 -5.90
CA VAL A 87 -7.74 19.48 -6.65
C VAL A 87 -7.77 18.23 -7.51
N ASP A 88 -7.02 18.27 -8.61
CA ASP A 88 -6.77 17.12 -9.45
C ASP A 88 -5.40 16.54 -9.11
N VAL A 89 -5.33 15.24 -8.86
CA VAL A 89 -4.12 14.56 -8.37
C VAL A 89 -3.68 13.49 -9.36
N PRO A 90 -2.93 13.85 -10.42
CA PRO A 90 -2.32 12.87 -11.32
C PRO A 90 -1.23 12.08 -10.57
N VAL A 91 -1.34 10.75 -10.58
CA VAL A 91 -0.46 9.86 -9.81
C VAL A 91 0.57 9.20 -10.73
N GLY A 92 1.83 9.62 -10.60
CA GLY A 92 2.97 9.01 -11.29
C GLY A 92 3.55 7.81 -10.57
N TYR A 93 4.67 7.28 -11.08
CA TYR A 93 5.52 6.32 -10.40
C TYR A 93 5.94 6.81 -9.00
N TYR A 94 6.19 5.88 -8.10
CA TYR A 94 6.72 6.10 -6.77
C TYR A 94 5.98 7.18 -5.96
N THR A 95 4.67 7.30 -6.20
CA THR A 95 3.80 8.31 -5.60
C THR A 95 2.69 7.62 -4.81
N HIS A 96 2.50 8.03 -3.55
CA HIS A 96 1.46 7.51 -2.67
C HIS A 96 0.55 8.64 -2.19
N ILE A 97 -0.75 8.53 -2.48
CA ILE A 97 -1.79 9.45 -2.03
C ILE A 97 -2.52 8.85 -0.82
N MET A 98 -2.64 9.61 0.28
CA MET A 98 -3.28 9.14 1.51
C MET A 98 -4.21 10.20 2.07
N GLY A 99 -5.45 9.85 2.42
CA GLY A 99 -6.23 10.62 3.37
C GLY A 99 -5.89 10.22 4.81
N LEU A 100 -5.91 11.19 5.72
CA LEU A 100 -5.60 11.01 7.15
C LEU A 100 -6.86 10.95 8.03
N GLY A 101 -8.01 10.68 7.42
CA GLY A 101 -9.27 10.39 8.10
C GLY A 101 -9.29 9.05 8.84
N LEU A 102 -10.28 8.86 9.71
CA LEU A 102 -10.61 7.52 10.22
C LEU A 102 -11.46 6.73 9.22
N SER A 103 -12.20 7.44 8.37
CA SER A 103 -12.97 6.94 7.24
C SER A 103 -12.50 7.63 5.94
N PRO A 104 -12.61 6.97 4.77
CA PRO A 104 -12.40 7.66 3.50
C PRO A 104 -13.29 8.89 3.31
N ASP A 105 -14.49 8.89 3.88
CA ASP A 105 -15.41 10.03 3.82
C ASP A 105 -14.91 11.28 4.55
N ASP A 106 -13.94 11.14 5.46
CA ASP A 106 -13.38 12.28 6.18
C ASP A 106 -12.44 13.12 5.30
N THR A 107 -11.89 12.55 4.21
CA THR A 107 -11.02 13.23 3.25
C THR A 107 -11.61 13.12 1.85
N VAL A 108 -12.18 14.22 1.34
CA VAL A 108 -12.86 14.26 0.05
C VAL A 108 -12.00 14.96 -0.99
N ILE A 109 -11.62 14.25 -2.05
CA ILE A 109 -10.98 14.84 -3.23
C ILE A 109 -12.06 15.08 -4.28
N SER A 110 -12.28 16.36 -4.58
CA SER A 110 -13.45 16.85 -5.35
C SER A 110 -13.08 17.63 -6.61
N GLY A 111 -11.80 17.59 -7.03
CA GLY A 111 -11.41 18.08 -8.34
C GLY A 111 -12.17 17.34 -9.46
N PRO A 112 -12.36 17.98 -10.63
CA PRO A 112 -13.07 17.38 -11.74
C PRO A 112 -12.57 15.97 -12.08
N LYS A 113 -11.24 15.79 -12.19
CA LYS A 113 -10.57 14.50 -12.38
C LYS A 113 -10.31 13.80 -11.04
N GLY A 114 -10.05 14.56 -9.98
CA GLY A 114 -9.73 14.05 -8.65
C GLY A 114 -8.40 13.29 -8.66
N VAL A 115 -8.25 12.29 -7.77
CA VAL A 115 -7.12 11.35 -7.84
C VAL A 115 -7.26 10.47 -9.07
N HIS A 116 -6.25 10.45 -9.93
CA HIS A 116 -6.31 9.67 -11.17
C HIS A 116 -4.94 9.19 -11.64
N CYS A 117 -4.95 8.14 -12.44
CA CYS A 117 -3.77 7.63 -13.13
C CYS A 117 -4.12 7.39 -14.60
N GLU A 118 -3.54 8.19 -15.48
CA GLU A 118 -3.52 7.94 -16.93
C GLU A 118 -2.46 6.86 -17.27
N GLU A 119 -2.55 6.28 -18.45
CA GLU A 119 -1.50 5.40 -18.98
C GLU A 119 -0.17 6.16 -19.14
N GLY A 120 0.94 5.50 -18.77
CA GLY A 120 2.26 6.14 -18.68
C GLY A 120 2.89 6.59 -20.01
N THR A 121 2.56 5.92 -21.12
CA THR A 121 3.12 6.27 -22.44
C THR A 121 2.24 7.19 -23.25
N LYS A 122 0.95 7.33 -22.91
CA LYS A 122 -0.09 7.94 -23.77
C LYS A 122 -0.08 7.42 -25.22
N ARG A 123 0.49 6.22 -25.42
CA ARG A 123 0.57 5.52 -26.69
C ARG A 123 -0.22 4.22 -26.55
N PHE A 124 -1.38 4.21 -27.20
CA PHE A 124 -2.37 3.13 -27.09
C PHE A 124 -1.93 1.79 -27.72
N ASP A 125 -0.77 1.73 -28.40
CA ASP A 125 -0.13 0.47 -28.82
C ASP A 125 0.61 -0.23 -27.67
N VAL A 126 1.11 0.53 -26.68
CA VAL A 126 1.71 0.01 -25.44
C VAL A 126 0.67 -0.10 -24.32
N GLY A 127 -0.19 0.91 -24.19
CA GLY A 127 -1.16 1.02 -23.11
C GLY A 127 -0.53 1.28 -21.75
N ALA A 128 -1.20 0.79 -20.70
CA ALA A 128 -0.79 0.93 -19.30
C ALA A 128 0.13 -0.21 -18.80
N LEU A 129 0.69 -1.05 -19.69
CA LEU A 129 1.47 -2.25 -19.32
C LEU A 129 2.68 -2.00 -18.40
N ASN A 130 3.18 -0.76 -18.38
CA ASN A 130 4.31 -0.33 -17.57
C ASN A 130 3.92 0.63 -16.43
N THR A 131 2.63 0.89 -16.23
CA THR A 131 2.13 1.86 -15.26
C THR A 131 2.11 1.27 -13.83
N PHE A 132 3.32 1.15 -13.26
CA PHE A 132 3.59 0.46 -11.99
C PHE A 132 3.78 1.42 -10.79
N TRP A 133 4.01 0.82 -9.62
CA TRP A 133 4.58 1.42 -8.41
C TRP A 133 3.92 2.73 -8.03
N ARG A 134 2.64 2.69 -7.69
CA ARG A 134 1.90 3.83 -7.14
C ARG A 134 0.85 3.36 -6.17
N ALA A 135 0.31 4.23 -5.33
CA ALA A 135 -0.73 3.82 -4.40
C ALA A 135 -1.67 4.97 -4.08
N ALA A 136 -2.92 4.66 -3.81
CA ALA A 136 -3.86 5.64 -3.26
C ALA A 136 -4.77 4.99 -2.22
N GLU A 137 -4.97 5.67 -1.08
CA GLU A 137 -5.78 5.13 0.01
C GLU A 137 -6.48 6.14 0.91
N ASN A 138 -7.58 5.67 1.52
CA ASN A 138 -8.31 6.35 2.60
C ASN A 138 -8.88 7.73 2.24
N PHE A 139 -9.51 7.85 1.07
CA PHE A 139 -10.20 9.06 0.64
C PHE A 139 -11.48 8.76 -0.13
N ARG A 140 -12.35 9.76 -0.23
CA ARG A 140 -13.52 9.75 -1.09
C ARG A 140 -13.26 10.54 -2.38
N SER A 141 -13.59 9.95 -3.52
CA SER A 141 -13.53 10.58 -4.84
C SER A 141 -14.93 10.92 -5.32
N THR A 142 -15.17 12.21 -5.61
CA THR A 142 -16.43 12.67 -6.21
C THR A 142 -16.32 12.87 -7.73
N SER A 143 -15.21 12.42 -8.34
CA SER A 143 -14.90 12.65 -9.75
C SER A 143 -15.96 12.09 -10.70
N ARG A 144 -16.27 12.86 -11.76
CA ARG A 144 -17.17 12.50 -12.88
C ARG A 144 -16.59 12.99 -14.21
N PHE A 145 -15.27 13.09 -14.29
CA PHE A 145 -14.61 13.58 -15.49
C PHE A 145 -14.87 12.64 -16.66
N ASN A 146 -15.23 13.19 -17.83
CA ASN A 146 -15.36 12.45 -19.08
C ASN A 146 -13.97 12.25 -19.70
N TRP A 147 -13.50 11.01 -19.75
CA TRP A 147 -12.15 10.65 -20.19
C TRP A 147 -12.08 10.34 -21.69
N PHE A 148 -12.95 9.47 -22.18
CA PHE A 148 -12.96 8.99 -23.56
C PHE A 148 -14.30 8.35 -23.88
N GLY A 149 -14.83 8.51 -25.10
CA GLY A 149 -16.05 7.80 -25.52
C GLY A 149 -17.26 7.95 -24.60
N GLY A 150 -17.34 9.07 -23.85
CA GLY A 150 -18.40 9.29 -22.86
C GLY A 150 -18.19 8.58 -21.52
N GLU A 151 -17.10 7.85 -21.33
CA GLU A 151 -16.75 7.20 -20.07
C GLU A 151 -16.38 8.22 -19.00
N THR A 152 -17.22 8.31 -17.96
CA THR A 152 -17.05 9.29 -16.87
C THR A 152 -16.72 8.62 -15.56
N GLY A 153 -15.73 9.13 -14.82
CA GLY A 153 -15.46 8.63 -13.46
C GLY A 153 -14.04 8.86 -12.99
N MET A 154 -13.65 8.12 -11.95
CA MET A 154 -12.27 8.08 -11.49
C MET A 154 -11.47 7.14 -12.39
N LEU A 155 -10.40 7.64 -13.01
CA LEU A 155 -9.51 6.84 -13.86
C LEU A 155 -8.34 6.28 -13.05
N TRP A 156 -8.16 4.97 -13.11
CA TRP A 156 -7.03 4.25 -12.52
C TRP A 156 -6.48 3.23 -13.52
N ALA A 157 -5.97 3.74 -14.65
CA ALA A 157 -5.37 2.93 -15.71
C ALA A 157 -3.96 2.50 -15.29
N VAL A 158 -3.84 1.32 -14.68
CA VAL A 158 -2.60 0.84 -14.05
C VAL A 158 -2.26 -0.60 -14.44
N SER A 159 -1.02 -1.01 -14.14
CA SER A 159 -0.61 -2.41 -14.10
C SER A 159 -0.20 -2.85 -12.67
N GLN A 160 0.73 -3.80 -12.52
CA GLN A 160 1.09 -4.37 -11.22
C GLN A 160 1.64 -3.33 -10.23
N ALA A 161 1.59 -3.68 -8.93
CA ALA A 161 2.09 -2.84 -7.83
C ALA A 161 1.45 -1.44 -7.74
N SER A 162 0.15 -1.35 -8.10
CA SER A 162 -0.62 -0.10 -8.12
C SER A 162 -1.94 -0.18 -7.30
N PRO A 163 -1.90 -0.50 -6.00
CA PRO A 163 -3.11 -0.76 -5.21
C PRO A 163 -3.98 0.48 -4.99
N LEU A 164 -5.31 0.27 -5.04
CA LEU A 164 -6.32 1.14 -4.44
C LEU A 164 -6.87 0.49 -3.19
N ARG A 165 -6.80 1.18 -2.05
CA ARG A 165 -7.26 0.65 -0.76
C ARG A 165 -8.13 1.64 -0.02
N ARG A 166 -9.21 1.21 0.63
CA ARG A 166 -9.98 2.11 1.50
C ARG A 166 -10.44 3.37 0.78
N VAL A 167 -10.88 3.25 -0.48
CA VAL A 167 -11.40 4.40 -1.24
C VAL A 167 -12.92 4.31 -1.37
N ASN A 168 -13.59 5.46 -1.32
CA ASN A 168 -15.02 5.56 -1.61
C ASN A 168 -15.21 6.36 -2.91
N VAL A 169 -15.67 5.72 -3.98
CA VAL A 169 -15.82 6.33 -5.30
C VAL A 169 -17.31 6.52 -5.57
N ASP A 170 -17.77 7.76 -5.63
CA ASP A 170 -19.19 8.05 -5.85
C ASP A 170 -19.64 7.71 -7.29
N GLY A 171 -18.69 7.65 -8.23
CA GLY A 171 -18.94 7.46 -9.67
C GLY A 171 -18.51 6.09 -10.16
N ASP A 172 -18.32 5.98 -11.47
CA ASP A 172 -17.66 4.81 -12.04
C ASP A 172 -16.15 4.84 -11.73
N LEU A 173 -15.57 3.64 -11.66
CA LEU A 173 -14.13 3.43 -11.58
C LEU A 173 -13.67 2.80 -12.90
N LEU A 174 -12.89 3.55 -13.67
CA LEU A 174 -12.35 3.13 -14.96
C LEU A 174 -10.94 2.57 -14.74
N LEU A 175 -10.72 1.29 -15.08
CA LEU A 175 -9.43 0.62 -14.87
C LEU A 175 -8.55 0.59 -16.12
N PHE A 176 -9.00 1.26 -17.18
CA PHE A 176 -8.33 1.31 -18.47
C PHE A 176 -8.49 2.70 -19.07
N GLN A 177 -7.62 3.02 -20.03
CA GLN A 177 -7.74 4.21 -20.86
C GLN A 177 -7.85 3.79 -22.32
N ALA A 178 -8.64 4.54 -23.08
CA ALA A 178 -8.79 4.37 -24.53
C ALA A 178 -8.75 5.74 -25.22
N ALA A 179 -8.53 5.72 -26.54
CA ALA A 179 -8.68 6.88 -27.41
C ALA A 179 -9.75 6.66 -28.47
N GLU A 180 -10.37 7.75 -28.91
CA GLU A 180 -11.20 7.75 -30.12
C GLU A 180 -10.32 7.51 -31.34
N GLN A 181 -10.76 6.63 -32.24
CA GLN A 181 -10.05 6.36 -33.48
C GLN A 181 -10.16 7.59 -34.41
N ASP A 182 -9.03 8.21 -34.74
CA ASP A 182 -8.90 9.18 -35.83
C ASP A 182 -7.87 8.71 -36.88
N ASN A 183 -7.69 9.47 -37.96
CA ASN A 183 -6.78 9.13 -39.04
C ASN A 183 -5.28 9.24 -38.67
N GLU A 184 -4.93 9.69 -37.46
CA GLU A 184 -3.54 9.84 -36.99
C GLU A 184 -3.08 8.69 -36.08
N ILE A 185 -4.00 7.96 -35.43
CA ILE A 185 -3.66 6.77 -34.65
C ILE A 185 -3.41 5.58 -35.59
N THR A 186 -2.13 5.29 -35.85
CA THR A 186 -1.72 4.06 -36.55
C THR A 186 -1.87 2.87 -35.59
N ILE A 187 -3.02 2.20 -35.64
CA ILE A 187 -3.29 0.99 -34.84
C ILE A 187 -2.59 -0.19 -35.51
N ASP A 188 -1.68 -0.85 -34.80
CA ASP A 188 -1.36 -2.23 -35.12
C ASP A 188 -2.52 -3.12 -34.62
N ASN A 189 -3.39 -3.54 -35.53
CA ASN A 189 -4.56 -4.39 -35.23
C ASN A 189 -4.18 -5.76 -34.63
N SER A 190 -2.90 -6.07 -34.47
CA SER A 190 -2.42 -7.23 -33.72
C SER A 190 -2.17 -6.97 -32.22
N THR A 191 -2.18 -5.71 -31.77
CA THR A 191 -1.80 -5.33 -30.40
C THR A 191 -2.79 -4.45 -29.63
N ALA A 192 -3.87 -3.95 -30.23
CA ALA A 192 -4.84 -3.11 -29.53
C ALA A 192 -6.22 -3.76 -29.40
N LEU A 193 -6.96 -3.43 -28.34
CA LEU A 193 -8.37 -3.82 -28.18
C LEU A 193 -9.26 -2.72 -28.75
N VAL A 194 -9.97 -3.05 -29.83
CA VAL A 194 -10.93 -2.15 -30.49
C VAL A 194 -12.31 -2.36 -29.88
N TYR A 195 -12.90 -1.29 -29.34
CA TYR A 195 -14.28 -1.24 -28.87
C TYR A 195 -15.08 -0.40 -29.86
N GLU A 196 -16.22 -0.88 -30.31
CA GLU A 196 -17.13 -0.12 -31.18
C GLU A 196 -18.47 0.02 -30.46
N ASP A 197 -18.94 1.25 -30.31
CA ASP A 197 -20.26 1.55 -29.76
C ASP A 197 -20.99 2.60 -30.61
N GLU A 198 -22.15 3.05 -30.14
CA GLU A 198 -22.95 4.08 -30.84
C GLU A 198 -22.26 5.47 -30.90
N ASN A 199 -21.21 5.68 -30.11
CA ASN A 199 -20.44 6.91 -30.04
C ASN A 199 -19.16 6.87 -30.90
N GLY A 200 -18.76 5.69 -31.40
CA GLY A 200 -17.67 5.53 -32.36
C GLY A 200 -16.79 4.31 -32.08
N VAL A 201 -15.58 4.33 -32.64
CA VAL A 201 -14.57 3.30 -32.39
C VAL A 201 -13.56 3.84 -31.39
N LEU A 202 -13.40 3.13 -30.27
CA LEU A 202 -12.38 3.35 -29.26
C LEU A 202 -11.27 2.30 -29.39
N VAL A 203 -10.04 2.71 -29.10
CA VAL A 203 -8.87 1.84 -29.09
C VAL A 203 -8.27 1.90 -27.70
N ALA A 204 -8.32 0.79 -26.97
CA ALA A 204 -7.65 0.69 -25.68
C ALA A 204 -6.33 -0.07 -25.84
N GLY A 205 -5.28 0.50 -25.25
CA GLY A 205 -4.02 -0.19 -25.10
C GLY A 205 -4.09 -1.29 -24.03
N TYR A 206 -3.06 -2.13 -24.01
CA TYR A 206 -2.98 -3.21 -23.05
C TYR A 206 -2.83 -2.71 -21.61
N SER A 207 -3.43 -3.42 -20.65
CA SER A 207 -3.27 -3.16 -19.21
C SER A 207 -3.22 -4.47 -18.43
N SER A 208 -2.40 -4.52 -17.37
CA SER A 208 -2.08 -5.76 -16.64
C SER A 208 -2.09 -5.54 -15.13
N GLY A 209 -3.13 -4.88 -14.65
CA GLY A 209 -3.44 -4.69 -13.24
C GLY A 209 -3.95 -5.98 -12.60
N GLY A 210 -4.55 -5.93 -11.42
CA GLY A 210 -4.57 -4.81 -10.49
C GLY A 210 -5.26 -5.24 -9.21
N PHE A 211 -5.21 -4.39 -8.19
CA PHE A 211 -5.66 -4.74 -6.84
C PHE A 211 -6.51 -3.62 -6.25
N LEU A 212 -7.78 -3.95 -5.96
CA LEU A 212 -8.72 -3.10 -5.23
C LEU A 212 -9.08 -3.81 -3.92
N ALA A 213 -8.90 -3.16 -2.78
CA ALA A 213 -9.31 -3.77 -1.51
C ALA A 213 -9.93 -2.80 -0.53
N ASP A 214 -10.85 -3.31 0.29
CA ASP A 214 -11.55 -2.53 1.31
C ASP A 214 -12.12 -1.25 0.70
N SER A 215 -12.76 -1.28 -0.47
CA SER A 215 -13.17 -0.06 -1.18
C SER A 215 -14.63 -0.12 -1.63
N ALA A 216 -15.28 1.03 -1.68
CA ALA A 216 -16.64 1.18 -2.18
C ALA A 216 -16.65 1.94 -3.51
N VAL A 217 -17.42 1.45 -4.47
CA VAL A 217 -17.70 2.10 -5.75
C VAL A 217 -19.22 2.11 -5.92
N GLU A 218 -19.81 3.30 -5.89
CA GLU A 218 -21.26 3.48 -6.07
C GLU A 218 -21.68 3.19 -7.52
N GLY A 219 -20.85 3.64 -8.49
CA GLY A 219 -21.02 3.35 -9.91
C GLY A 219 -20.54 1.96 -10.32
N ARG A 220 -20.29 1.80 -11.61
CA ARG A 220 -19.73 0.59 -12.21
C ARG A 220 -18.21 0.59 -12.07
N VAL A 221 -17.64 -0.59 -11.88
CA VAL A 221 -16.21 -0.78 -12.17
C VAL A 221 -16.08 -1.32 -13.59
N LYS A 222 -15.35 -0.61 -14.45
CA LYS A 222 -15.16 -0.95 -15.85
C LYS A 222 -13.72 -1.37 -16.09
N SER A 223 -13.51 -2.66 -16.34
CA SER A 223 -12.17 -3.24 -16.49
C SER A 223 -11.54 -2.93 -17.84
N GLY A 224 -12.36 -2.74 -18.88
CA GLY A 224 -11.92 -2.60 -20.27
C GLY A 224 -10.82 -3.59 -20.63
N SER A 225 -9.65 -3.07 -21.04
CA SER A 225 -8.53 -3.87 -21.54
C SER A 225 -7.75 -4.67 -20.49
N GLN A 226 -8.10 -4.54 -19.20
CA GLN A 226 -7.39 -5.20 -18.12
C GLN A 226 -7.33 -6.71 -18.31
N GLN A 227 -6.11 -7.25 -18.44
CA GLN A 227 -5.84 -8.68 -18.59
C GLN A 227 -6.38 -9.47 -17.39
N GLN A 228 -6.10 -8.98 -16.19
CA GLN A 228 -6.59 -9.57 -14.94
C GLN A 228 -6.86 -8.51 -13.88
N TRP A 229 -7.58 -8.90 -12.82
CA TRP A 229 -7.82 -8.03 -11.66
C TRP A 229 -8.22 -8.83 -10.42
N LEU A 230 -7.88 -8.32 -9.23
CA LEU A 230 -8.37 -8.82 -7.94
C LEU A 230 -9.07 -7.71 -7.15
N SER A 231 -10.34 -7.93 -6.81
CA SER A 231 -11.10 -7.09 -5.86
C SER A 231 -11.44 -7.86 -4.58
N ARG A 232 -10.96 -7.39 -3.42
CA ARG A 232 -11.15 -8.06 -2.12
C ARG A 232 -11.85 -7.18 -1.09
N ASN A 233 -12.83 -7.71 -0.36
CA ASN A 233 -13.54 -6.97 0.70
C ASN A 233 -14.08 -5.62 0.21
N SER A 234 -14.57 -5.57 -1.02
CA SER A 234 -15.06 -4.33 -1.62
C SER A 234 -16.58 -4.34 -1.76
N GLN A 235 -17.15 -3.17 -2.05
CA GLN A 235 -18.54 -3.00 -2.43
C GLN A 235 -18.62 -2.32 -3.79
N ILE A 236 -19.22 -2.99 -4.77
CA ILE A 236 -19.36 -2.48 -6.14
C ILE A 236 -20.86 -2.43 -6.45
N GLN A 237 -21.49 -1.29 -6.18
CA GLN A 237 -22.94 -1.18 -6.20
C GLN A 237 -23.51 -1.14 -7.62
N GLY A 238 -22.85 -0.44 -8.55
CA GLY A 238 -23.24 -0.40 -9.96
C GLY A 238 -22.93 -1.69 -10.74
N GLY A 239 -22.21 -2.63 -10.11
CA GLY A 239 -21.77 -3.88 -10.71
C GLY A 239 -20.42 -3.77 -11.44
N TRP A 240 -19.96 -4.90 -11.96
CA TRP A 240 -18.73 -5.01 -12.72
C TRP A 240 -19.01 -5.16 -14.21
N GLU A 241 -18.20 -4.51 -15.04
CA GLU A 241 -18.28 -4.56 -16.49
C GLU A 241 -16.90 -4.83 -17.12
N GLY A 242 -16.90 -5.70 -18.12
CA GLY A 242 -15.70 -6.10 -18.84
C GLY A 242 -14.95 -7.26 -18.19
N SER A 243 -14.14 -7.94 -19.01
CA SER A 243 -13.16 -8.92 -18.56
C SER A 243 -12.20 -9.20 -19.70
N ASN A 244 -11.05 -9.83 -19.40
CA ASN A 244 -10.17 -10.38 -20.42
C ASN A 244 -9.75 -11.81 -20.08
N TRP A 245 -8.72 -12.00 -19.26
CA TRP A 245 -8.20 -13.35 -18.96
C TRP A 245 -8.70 -13.89 -17.64
N ASN A 246 -8.68 -13.09 -16.57
CA ASN A 246 -9.06 -13.55 -15.23
C ASN A 246 -9.43 -12.39 -14.30
N ILE A 247 -10.72 -12.26 -13.94
CA ILE A 247 -11.15 -11.30 -12.92
C ILE A 247 -11.60 -12.04 -11.68
N VAL A 248 -10.99 -11.70 -10.54
CA VAL A 248 -11.18 -12.39 -9.26
C VAL A 248 -11.81 -11.46 -8.25
N PHE A 249 -12.81 -11.98 -7.54
CA PHE A 249 -13.51 -11.31 -6.45
C PHE A 249 -13.45 -12.18 -5.20
N VAL A 250 -13.08 -11.61 -4.06
CA VAL A 250 -13.05 -12.34 -2.78
C VAL A 250 -13.69 -11.48 -1.70
N GLY A 251 -14.82 -11.91 -1.13
CA GLY A 251 -15.51 -11.09 -0.13
C GLY A 251 -16.08 -9.79 -0.71
N THR A 252 -16.31 -9.70 -2.03
CA THR A 252 -16.78 -8.48 -2.68
C THR A 252 -18.29 -8.52 -2.88
N THR A 253 -18.99 -7.53 -2.32
CA THR A 253 -20.42 -7.33 -2.56
C THR A 253 -20.64 -6.68 -3.93
N GLY A 254 -21.66 -7.13 -4.66
CA GLY A 254 -21.91 -6.69 -6.04
C GLY A 254 -21.03 -7.35 -7.11
N ALA A 255 -20.20 -8.33 -6.73
CA ALA A 255 -19.45 -9.15 -7.68
C ALA A 255 -20.40 -10.00 -8.57
N PRO A 256 -20.07 -10.20 -9.85
CA PRO A 256 -20.81 -11.09 -10.74
C PRO A 256 -20.69 -12.56 -10.28
N PRO A 257 -21.62 -13.45 -10.68
CA PRO A 257 -21.50 -14.87 -10.36
C PRO A 257 -20.26 -15.47 -11.03
N SER A 258 -19.64 -16.46 -10.35
CA SER A 258 -18.50 -17.19 -10.89
C SER A 258 -18.84 -17.88 -12.22
N HIS A 259 -17.91 -17.83 -13.16
CA HIS A 259 -17.96 -18.52 -14.42
C HIS A 259 -16.54 -18.90 -14.88
N CYS A 260 -16.34 -20.16 -15.24
CA CYS A 260 -15.04 -20.67 -15.66
C CYS A 260 -14.91 -20.65 -17.19
N GLY A 261 -13.85 -20.00 -17.69
CA GLY A 261 -13.52 -19.97 -19.11
C GLY A 261 -14.14 -18.78 -19.86
N LYS A 262 -13.75 -18.65 -21.13
CA LYS A 262 -14.17 -17.55 -22.03
C LYS A 262 -15.39 -17.89 -22.88
N ASP A 263 -15.81 -19.16 -22.89
CA ASP A 263 -16.94 -19.63 -23.67
C ASP A 263 -18.22 -19.58 -22.83
N GLY A 264 -19.30 -18.99 -23.35
CA GLY A 264 -20.61 -18.98 -22.67
C GLY A 264 -20.72 -18.03 -21.47
N GLY A 265 -19.70 -17.23 -21.20
CA GLY A 265 -19.66 -16.26 -20.11
C GLY A 265 -18.30 -15.57 -20.00
N GLN A 266 -18.12 -14.78 -18.96
CA GLN A 266 -16.87 -14.08 -18.68
C GLN A 266 -16.03 -14.88 -17.67
N PRO A 267 -14.69 -14.93 -17.77
CA PRO A 267 -13.81 -15.61 -16.81
C PRO A 267 -13.76 -14.91 -15.44
N TYR A 268 -14.83 -15.06 -14.68
CA TYR A 268 -15.01 -14.50 -13.34
C TYR A 268 -14.85 -15.57 -12.27
N VAL A 269 -14.00 -15.32 -11.27
CA VAL A 269 -13.86 -16.16 -10.08
C VAL A 269 -14.35 -15.37 -8.87
N THR A 270 -15.52 -15.72 -8.36
CA THR A 270 -16.13 -15.07 -7.20
C THR A 270 -16.15 -16.00 -6.00
N VAL A 271 -15.43 -15.60 -4.95
CA VAL A 271 -15.41 -16.23 -3.63
C VAL A 271 -16.22 -15.35 -2.68
N ASP A 272 -17.21 -15.94 -2.00
CA ASP A 272 -18.23 -15.18 -1.27
C ASP A 272 -17.67 -14.37 -0.09
N GLU A 273 -16.75 -14.96 0.67
CA GLU A 273 -16.12 -14.37 1.85
C GLU A 273 -14.60 -14.49 1.78
N THR A 274 -13.89 -13.50 2.31
CA THR A 274 -12.45 -13.60 2.58
C THR A 274 -12.24 -14.42 3.86
N PRO A 275 -11.58 -15.59 3.79
CA PRO A 275 -11.53 -16.51 4.93
C PRO A 275 -10.81 -15.96 6.17
N LEU A 276 -9.70 -15.27 5.97
CA LEU A 276 -8.87 -14.67 7.03
C LEU A 276 -8.14 -13.46 6.45
N ILE A 277 -8.18 -12.32 7.14
CA ILE A 277 -7.52 -11.10 6.69
C ILE A 277 -7.26 -10.13 7.84
N ALA A 278 -6.26 -9.28 7.68
CA ALA A 278 -6.17 -8.00 8.36
C ALA A 278 -5.98 -6.92 7.31
N GLU A 279 -6.77 -5.85 7.36
CA GLU A 279 -6.55 -4.72 6.45
C GLU A 279 -5.24 -4.00 6.80
N LYS A 280 -4.64 -3.36 5.79
CA LYS A 280 -3.36 -2.67 5.92
C LYS A 280 -3.42 -1.59 7.02
N PRO A 281 -2.38 -1.47 7.88
CA PRO A 281 -2.24 -0.31 8.75
C PRO A 281 -2.20 1.01 7.98
N PHE A 282 -2.76 2.07 8.55
CA PHE A 282 -2.83 3.39 7.93
C PHE A 282 -2.67 4.51 8.95
N LEU A 283 -2.32 5.70 8.46
CA LEU A 283 -2.13 6.89 9.28
C LEU A 283 -3.44 7.66 9.41
N SER A 284 -3.67 8.28 10.57
CA SER A 284 -4.74 9.27 10.74
C SER A 284 -4.24 10.46 11.55
N VAL A 285 -4.96 11.58 11.45
CA VAL A 285 -4.75 12.77 12.29
C VAL A 285 -6.09 13.24 12.84
N ASP A 286 -6.09 13.65 14.12
CA ASP A 286 -7.27 14.24 14.75
C ASP A 286 -7.35 15.76 14.55
N GLU A 287 -8.45 16.37 15.01
CA GLU A 287 -8.68 17.82 14.92
C GLU A 287 -7.66 18.67 15.70
N ARG A 288 -6.85 18.05 16.57
CA ARG A 288 -5.77 18.70 17.33
C ARG A 288 -4.41 18.54 16.65
N GLY A 289 -4.37 17.91 15.47
CA GLY A 289 -3.14 17.61 14.75
C GLY A 289 -2.37 16.42 15.32
N GLN A 290 -2.95 15.63 16.23
CA GLN A 290 -2.28 14.46 16.80
C GLN A 290 -2.43 13.27 15.87
N TYR A 291 -1.30 12.67 15.51
CA TYR A 291 -1.22 11.53 14.63
C TYR A 291 -1.45 10.23 15.38
N SER A 292 -2.00 9.25 14.67
CA SER A 292 -2.12 7.89 15.14
C SER A 292 -1.88 6.89 14.01
N LEU A 293 -1.23 5.77 14.35
CA LEU A 293 -1.09 4.61 13.47
C LEU A 293 -2.23 3.63 13.81
N LEU A 294 -3.09 3.36 12.83
CA LEU A 294 -4.26 2.51 13.00
C LEU A 294 -3.90 1.12 12.50
N VAL A 295 -4.10 0.10 13.33
CA VAL A 295 -3.81 -1.30 13.01
C VAL A 295 -5.13 -2.08 13.00
N PRO A 296 -5.71 -2.32 11.82
CA PRO A 296 -6.91 -3.14 11.71
C PRO A 296 -6.71 -4.55 12.29
N PRO A 297 -7.75 -5.11 12.94
CA PRO A 297 -7.66 -6.43 13.56
C PRO A 297 -7.64 -7.55 12.52
N VAL A 298 -7.16 -8.72 12.93
CA VAL A 298 -7.34 -9.96 12.16
C VAL A 298 -8.79 -10.42 12.28
N VAL A 299 -9.46 -10.60 11.15
CA VAL A 299 -10.86 -10.97 11.04
C VAL A 299 -11.02 -12.16 10.08
N LYS A 300 -12.14 -12.89 10.21
CA LYS A 300 -12.45 -14.10 9.43
C LYS A 300 -13.82 -13.97 8.79
N GLY A 301 -14.01 -14.61 7.63
CA GLY A 301 -15.29 -14.67 6.94
C GLY A 301 -15.84 -13.28 6.61
N THR A 302 -14.98 -12.38 6.12
CA THR A 302 -15.39 -11.00 5.85
C THR A 302 -15.94 -10.83 4.44
N LYS A 303 -16.90 -9.92 4.30
CA LYS A 303 -17.49 -9.53 3.03
C LYS A 303 -17.86 -8.04 3.06
N GLY A 304 -17.60 -7.33 1.98
CA GLY A 304 -17.78 -5.88 1.90
C GLY A 304 -16.72 -5.10 2.65
N VAL A 305 -16.91 -3.78 2.71
CA VAL A 305 -15.96 -2.83 3.29
C VAL A 305 -15.92 -2.88 4.83
N SER A 306 -14.79 -2.47 5.38
CA SER A 306 -14.53 -2.41 6.82
C SER A 306 -15.02 -1.12 7.48
N PHE A 307 -15.33 -0.08 6.70
CA PHE A 307 -15.80 1.24 7.17
C PHE A 307 -17.30 1.46 6.95
N ASP A 308 -17.87 2.46 7.62
CA ASP A 308 -19.28 2.82 7.48
C ASP A 308 -19.48 3.71 6.24
N LEU A 309 -20.46 3.35 5.41
CA LEU A 309 -20.87 4.08 4.20
C LEU A 309 -22.02 5.06 4.44
N SER A 310 -22.52 5.21 5.67
CA SER A 310 -23.70 6.02 5.96
C SER A 310 -23.53 7.54 5.82
N GLY A 311 -22.36 8.01 5.35
CA GLY A 311 -22.06 9.43 5.08
C GLY A 311 -22.02 10.30 6.34
N LYS A 312 -22.05 9.68 7.52
CA LYS A 312 -21.80 10.32 8.81
C LYS A 312 -20.47 9.75 9.26
N GLY A 313 -19.38 10.46 8.99
CA GLY A 313 -18.04 10.11 9.48
C GLY A 313 -18.13 9.60 10.91
N ASN A 314 -17.27 8.65 11.28
CA ASN A 314 -17.32 7.67 12.41
C ASN A 314 -17.83 8.13 13.81
N ARG A 315 -18.31 9.36 13.97
CA ARG A 315 -19.05 9.92 15.11
C ARG A 315 -20.37 9.20 15.44
N ARG A 316 -20.92 8.33 14.58
CA ARG A 316 -21.90 7.33 15.03
C ARG A 316 -21.15 6.07 15.42
N LYS A 317 -21.19 5.77 16.73
CA LYS A 317 -20.89 4.46 17.32
C LYS A 317 -21.12 3.37 16.28
N THR A 318 -20.05 2.64 15.96
CA THR A 318 -20.03 1.33 15.32
C THR A 318 -21.00 0.41 16.05
N GLN A 319 -22.30 0.57 15.76
CA GLN A 319 -23.38 -0.14 16.42
C GLN A 319 -23.37 -1.54 15.83
N GLY A 320 -22.77 -2.47 16.57
CA GLY A 320 -22.71 -3.89 16.20
C GLY A 320 -21.31 -4.48 16.10
N LYS A 321 -20.26 -3.65 15.93
CA LYS A 321 -18.88 -4.16 15.97
C LYS A 321 -18.39 -4.30 17.40
N THR A 322 -17.89 -5.48 17.75
CA THR A 322 -17.29 -5.69 19.08
C THR A 322 -16.00 -4.88 19.23
N LYS A 323 -15.53 -4.61 20.45
CA LYS A 323 -14.21 -3.96 20.68
C LYS A 323 -13.05 -4.66 19.94
N LYS A 324 -13.19 -5.95 19.61
CA LYS A 324 -12.20 -6.76 18.90
C LYS A 324 -12.17 -6.51 17.38
N GLU A 325 -13.16 -5.81 16.84
CA GLU A 325 -13.30 -5.51 15.41
C GLU A 325 -12.92 -4.06 15.06
N GLN A 326 -12.49 -3.27 16.05
CA GLN A 326 -11.97 -1.92 15.84
C GLN A 326 -10.46 -1.95 15.61
N PRO A 327 -9.91 -1.04 14.81
CA PRO A 327 -8.46 -0.86 14.73
C PRO A 327 -7.87 -0.51 16.09
N VAL A 328 -6.70 -1.06 16.39
CA VAL A 328 -5.87 -0.58 17.50
C VAL A 328 -5.28 0.76 17.08
N GLN A 329 -5.45 1.78 17.92
CA GLN A 329 -4.89 3.10 17.70
C GLN A 329 -3.59 3.24 18.50
N ILE A 330 -2.48 3.38 17.79
CA ILE A 330 -1.15 3.59 18.37
C ILE A 330 -0.85 5.08 18.30
N ASP A 331 -0.56 5.69 19.45
CA ASP A 331 -0.10 7.07 19.52
C ASP A 331 1.28 7.21 18.86
N PHE A 332 1.49 8.30 18.09
CA PHE A 332 2.74 8.49 17.37
C PHE A 332 3.97 8.67 18.26
N SER A 333 3.81 8.92 19.57
CA SER A 333 4.91 8.81 20.53
C SER A 333 5.54 7.42 20.63
N GLN A 334 4.86 6.38 20.11
CA GLN A 334 5.33 5.00 19.99
C GLN A 334 5.70 4.62 18.54
N VAL A 335 5.81 5.60 17.64
CA VAL A 335 6.12 5.39 16.22
C VAL A 335 7.38 6.16 15.83
N TYR A 336 8.43 5.44 15.46
CA TYR A 336 9.63 6.03 14.87
C TYR A 336 9.39 6.35 13.39
N VAL A 337 9.77 7.55 12.96
CA VAL A 337 9.67 7.96 11.55
C VAL A 337 11.08 7.95 10.94
N ALA A 338 11.38 6.88 10.20
CA ALA A 338 12.69 6.70 9.57
C ALA A 338 12.83 7.57 8.32
N ASN A 339 14.01 8.14 8.10
CA ASN A 339 14.35 9.04 7.01
C ASN A 339 15.65 8.62 6.34
N ASN A 340 15.61 8.32 5.05
CA ASN A 340 16.77 7.82 4.30
C ASN A 340 17.96 8.79 4.24
N ALA A 341 17.78 10.07 4.56
CA ALA A 341 18.87 11.04 4.61
C ALA A 341 19.67 10.99 5.92
N THR A 342 19.11 10.42 6.98
CA THR A 342 19.68 10.48 8.34
C THR A 342 19.80 9.13 9.03
N ASP A 343 18.97 8.16 8.66
CA ASP A 343 18.91 6.86 9.29
C ASP A 343 19.76 5.80 8.59
N SER A 344 20.32 4.92 9.39
CA SER A 344 21.00 3.70 8.97
C SER A 344 20.17 2.47 9.35
N ALA A 345 20.52 1.28 8.87
CA ALA A 345 19.86 0.05 9.33
C ALA A 345 20.03 -0.14 10.84
N GLU A 346 21.19 0.21 11.40
CA GLU A 346 21.43 0.17 12.85
C GLU A 346 20.47 1.10 13.62
N SER A 347 20.33 2.38 13.23
CA SER A 347 19.46 3.33 13.94
C SER A 347 17.98 2.92 13.90
N ILE A 348 17.52 2.37 12.78
CA ILE A 348 16.15 1.84 12.66
C ILE A 348 15.98 0.60 13.54
N ASN A 349 16.96 -0.31 13.52
CA ASN A 349 16.95 -1.51 14.36
C ASN A 349 16.98 -1.21 15.85
N ASP A 350 17.64 -0.15 16.29
CA ASP A 350 17.61 0.29 17.69
C ASP A 350 16.18 0.58 18.15
N HIS A 351 15.40 1.29 17.32
CA HIS A 351 14.00 1.59 17.61
C HIS A 351 13.12 0.33 17.54
N LEU A 352 13.33 -0.52 16.54
CA LEU A 352 12.63 -1.80 16.46
C LEU A 352 12.91 -2.67 17.68
N ARG A 353 14.16 -2.75 18.16
CA ARG A 353 14.52 -3.51 19.37
C ARG A 353 13.90 -2.93 20.63
N LEU A 354 13.72 -1.62 20.72
CA LEU A 354 13.01 -0.95 21.82
C LEU A 354 11.48 -1.10 21.76
N GLY A 355 10.93 -1.73 20.73
CA GLY A 355 9.50 -2.01 20.60
C GLY A 355 8.72 -0.89 19.91
N PHE A 356 9.37 0.11 19.33
CA PHE A 356 8.68 1.10 18.51
C PHE A 356 8.10 0.46 17.25
N HIS A 357 6.97 0.98 16.80
CA HIS A 357 6.56 0.81 15.41
C HIS A 357 7.41 1.74 14.53
N VAL A 358 7.56 1.41 13.25
CA VAL A 358 8.35 2.21 12.31
C VAL A 358 7.50 2.60 11.12
N VAL A 359 7.48 3.89 10.81
CA VAL A 359 7.04 4.41 9.52
C VAL A 359 8.28 4.76 8.70
N ILE A 360 8.45 4.12 7.55
CA ILE A 360 9.56 4.38 6.62
C ILE A 360 9.07 5.41 5.60
N THR A 361 9.71 6.58 5.60
CA THR A 361 9.31 7.70 4.73
C THR A 361 9.84 7.53 3.30
N PRO A 362 9.28 8.25 2.30
CA PRO A 362 9.61 8.06 0.89
C PRO A 362 11.09 8.35 0.63
N GLY A 363 11.80 7.36 0.11
CA GLY A 363 13.22 7.43 -0.20
C GLY A 363 13.78 6.09 -0.65
N VAL A 364 15.05 6.09 -1.04
CA VAL A 364 15.82 4.87 -1.30
C VAL A 364 16.76 4.66 -0.11
N TYR A 365 16.62 3.52 0.57
CA TYR A 365 17.38 3.13 1.74
C TYR A 365 18.36 2.02 1.34
N SER A 366 19.64 2.36 1.27
CA SER A 366 20.72 1.37 1.16
C SER A 366 21.03 0.84 2.56
N LEU A 367 20.62 -0.38 2.85
CA LEU A 367 20.70 -0.95 4.18
C LEU A 367 21.99 -1.77 4.37
N GLU A 368 22.75 -1.44 5.40
CA GLU A 368 23.99 -2.14 5.78
C GLU A 368 23.76 -3.41 6.61
N ALA A 369 22.51 -3.66 7.02
CA ALA A 369 22.04 -4.86 7.71
C ALA A 369 20.52 -5.02 7.47
N PRO A 370 19.93 -6.22 7.63
CA PRO A 370 18.48 -6.36 7.58
C PRO A 370 17.80 -5.57 8.69
N LEU A 371 16.64 -5.01 8.40
CA LEU A 371 15.71 -4.55 9.44
C LEU A 371 15.12 -5.78 10.14
N THR A 372 15.12 -5.80 11.47
CA THR A 372 14.75 -6.97 12.28
C THR A 372 13.48 -6.69 13.08
N VAL A 373 12.41 -7.42 12.75
CA VAL A 373 11.12 -7.31 13.45
C VAL A 373 10.99 -8.48 14.41
N VAL A 374 11.03 -8.18 15.71
CA VAL A 374 11.12 -9.22 16.76
C VAL A 374 9.97 -9.20 17.76
N HIS A 375 9.24 -8.08 17.86
CA HIS A 375 8.15 -7.94 18.84
C HIS A 375 6.79 -8.30 18.24
N GLU A 376 5.91 -8.86 19.07
CA GLU A 376 4.52 -9.09 18.70
C GLU A 376 3.82 -7.78 18.33
N ASN A 377 2.92 -7.84 17.34
CA ASN A 377 2.11 -6.72 16.86
C ASN A 377 2.90 -5.49 16.37
N GLN A 378 4.23 -5.59 16.23
CA GLN A 378 5.08 -4.52 15.73
C GLN A 378 4.75 -4.21 14.27
N VAL A 379 4.80 -2.93 13.90
CA VAL A 379 4.41 -2.46 12.57
C VAL A 379 5.60 -1.81 11.90
N VAL A 380 5.88 -2.20 10.65
CA VAL A 380 6.78 -1.52 9.72
C VAL A 380 5.95 -1.09 8.51
N LEU A 381 5.67 0.21 8.41
CA LEU A 381 4.81 0.77 7.36
C LEU A 381 5.62 1.71 6.46
N GLY A 382 5.72 1.40 5.18
CA GLY A 382 6.25 2.31 4.17
C GLY A 382 5.17 3.26 3.64
N ILE A 383 5.54 4.54 3.47
CA ILE A 383 4.73 5.55 2.78
C ILE A 383 5.50 6.15 1.61
N GLY A 384 4.85 6.42 0.48
CA GLY A 384 5.53 6.84 -0.75
C GLY A 384 6.44 5.78 -1.37
N LEU A 385 6.12 4.49 -1.15
CA LEU A 385 6.81 3.34 -1.72
C LEU A 385 8.34 3.36 -1.51
N PRO A 386 8.83 3.49 -0.26
CA PRO A 386 10.25 3.49 0.01
C PRO A 386 10.90 2.20 -0.50
N SER A 387 12.05 2.37 -1.13
CA SER A 387 12.86 1.28 -1.64
C SER A 387 13.86 0.85 -0.58
N LEU A 388 13.87 -0.44 -0.23
CA LEU A 388 14.90 -1.05 0.60
C LEU A 388 15.84 -1.85 -0.30
N ILE A 389 17.12 -1.50 -0.29
CA ILE A 389 18.14 -2.12 -1.13
C ILE A 389 19.26 -2.60 -0.21
N PRO A 390 19.68 -3.87 -0.28
CA PRO A 390 20.80 -4.34 0.52
C PRO A 390 22.11 -3.74 0.00
N SER A 391 22.97 -3.32 0.92
CA SER A 391 24.35 -2.94 0.61
C SER A 391 25.19 -4.16 0.22
N ALA A 392 26.35 -3.94 -0.40
CA ALA A 392 27.23 -5.03 -0.81
C ALA A 392 27.59 -5.96 0.37
N GLY A 393 27.37 -7.27 0.18
CA GLY A 393 27.60 -8.30 1.21
C GLY A 393 26.45 -8.50 2.20
N VAL A 394 25.33 -7.78 2.03
CA VAL A 394 24.09 -7.99 2.79
C VAL A 394 23.13 -8.80 1.92
N SER A 395 22.64 -9.93 2.42
CA SER A 395 21.76 -10.84 1.66
C SER A 395 20.28 -10.58 1.86
N SER A 396 19.90 -9.78 2.87
CA SER A 396 18.52 -9.51 3.24
C SER A 396 18.32 -8.07 3.69
N VAL A 397 17.20 -7.45 3.32
CA VAL A 397 16.80 -6.12 3.80
C VAL A 397 15.82 -6.19 4.97
N LEU A 398 15.15 -7.32 5.16
CA LEU A 398 14.11 -7.47 6.17
C LEU A 398 14.04 -8.91 6.66
N GLN A 399 14.12 -9.06 7.99
CA GLN A 399 13.96 -10.33 8.68
C GLN A 399 12.88 -10.22 9.74
N ILE A 400 11.88 -11.09 9.68
CA ILE A 400 10.77 -11.13 10.63
C ILE A 400 10.90 -12.38 11.48
N SER A 401 11.00 -12.21 12.80
CA SER A 401 11.09 -13.32 13.73
C SER A 401 9.85 -14.19 13.67
N ARG A 402 10.01 -15.52 13.81
CA ARG A 402 8.86 -16.42 14.01
C ARG A 402 8.03 -16.12 15.27
N LYS A 403 8.56 -15.29 16.19
CA LYS A 403 7.90 -14.88 17.44
C LYS A 403 7.25 -13.51 17.37
N ALA A 404 7.43 -12.78 16.27
CA ALA A 404 6.76 -11.51 16.02
C ALA A 404 5.31 -11.75 15.59
N GLU A 405 4.54 -12.45 16.43
CA GLU A 405 3.13 -12.77 16.15
C GLU A 405 2.33 -11.49 15.93
N GLY A 406 1.48 -11.49 14.90
CA GLY A 406 0.67 -10.31 14.59
C GLY A 406 1.46 -9.10 14.07
N ALA A 407 2.76 -9.21 13.80
CA ALA A 407 3.51 -8.14 13.15
C ALA A 407 2.90 -7.76 11.79
N ARG A 408 3.07 -6.50 11.39
CA ARG A 408 2.59 -5.96 10.11
C ARG A 408 3.74 -5.32 9.37
N VAL A 409 3.95 -5.75 8.13
CA VAL A 409 4.89 -5.10 7.21
C VAL A 409 4.10 -4.75 5.96
N ALA A 410 4.10 -3.47 5.56
CA ALA A 410 3.32 -3.04 4.41
C ALA A 410 3.92 -1.83 3.70
N GLY A 411 3.69 -1.72 2.38
CA GLY A 411 4.01 -0.53 1.61
C GLY A 411 5.50 -0.34 1.29
N LEU A 412 6.27 -1.42 1.20
CA LEU A 412 7.70 -1.39 0.88
C LEU A 412 7.96 -1.89 -0.55
N LEU A 413 8.95 -1.29 -1.21
CA LEU A 413 9.57 -1.84 -2.42
C LEU A 413 10.91 -2.46 -1.99
N VAL A 414 11.18 -3.70 -2.39
CA VAL A 414 12.42 -4.40 -2.04
C VAL A 414 13.16 -4.71 -3.33
N GLU A 415 14.33 -4.12 -3.48
CA GLU A 415 15.12 -4.22 -4.72
C GLU A 415 16.43 -4.95 -4.44
N ALA A 416 16.87 -5.76 -5.41
CA ALA A 416 18.16 -6.42 -5.31
C ALA A 416 19.32 -5.40 -5.30
N GLY A 417 20.30 -5.63 -4.43
CA GLY A 417 21.51 -4.83 -4.37
C GLY A 417 22.49 -5.16 -5.51
N ARG A 418 23.38 -4.22 -5.85
CA ARG A 418 24.46 -4.51 -6.81
C ARG A 418 25.41 -5.54 -6.24
N GLY A 419 25.66 -6.59 -7.01
CA GLY A 419 26.59 -7.66 -6.64
C GLY A 419 26.04 -8.63 -5.60
N GLY A 420 24.71 -8.70 -5.45
CA GLY A 420 24.06 -9.78 -4.70
C GLY A 420 24.25 -11.13 -5.39
N ASP A 421 24.20 -12.18 -4.59
CA ASP A 421 24.27 -13.57 -5.04
C ASP A 421 22.88 -14.10 -5.38
N ARG A 422 22.79 -15.04 -6.32
CA ARG A 422 21.50 -15.65 -6.72
C ARG A 422 20.79 -16.40 -5.60
N GLU A 423 21.51 -16.71 -4.52
CA GLU A 423 20.99 -17.41 -3.35
C GLU A 423 20.54 -16.43 -2.25
N ASP A 424 20.65 -15.12 -2.47
CA ASP A 424 20.25 -14.10 -1.50
C ASP A 424 18.74 -14.09 -1.28
N VAL A 425 18.34 -14.02 -0.01
CA VAL A 425 16.94 -13.94 0.43
C VAL A 425 16.64 -12.51 0.88
N LEU A 426 16.07 -11.71 -0.02
CA LEU A 426 15.83 -10.29 0.24
C LEU A 426 14.88 -10.04 1.42
N VAL A 427 13.88 -10.90 1.60
CA VAL A 427 12.94 -10.83 2.73
C VAL A 427 12.80 -12.22 3.33
N ASP A 428 13.15 -12.36 4.61
CA ASP A 428 13.07 -13.61 5.35
C ASP A 428 11.99 -13.53 6.45
N ILE A 429 11.07 -14.50 6.46
CA ILE A 429 9.88 -14.49 7.30
C ILE A 429 9.84 -15.78 8.11
N GLY A 430 9.84 -15.65 9.43
CA GLY A 430 9.89 -16.78 10.35
C GLY A 430 11.30 -17.14 10.80
N VAL A 431 12.18 -16.14 10.93
CA VAL A 431 13.58 -16.33 11.32
C VAL A 431 13.71 -16.67 12.80
N ASP A 432 14.60 -17.61 13.10
CA ASP A 432 15.09 -17.88 14.44
C ASP A 432 16.36 -17.07 14.70
N PHE A 433 16.21 -15.97 15.42
CA PHE A 433 17.36 -15.28 15.98
C PHE A 433 17.88 -16.08 17.18
N GLU A 434 19.13 -16.55 17.14
CA GLU A 434 19.73 -17.25 18.28
C GLU A 434 19.63 -16.36 19.54
N GLY A 435 19.11 -16.92 20.65
CA GLY A 435 18.99 -16.23 21.94
C GLY A 435 17.59 -15.72 22.32
N VAL A 436 16.54 -16.02 21.55
CA VAL A 436 15.14 -15.80 21.96
C VAL A 436 14.52 -17.18 22.28
N ASP A 437 13.71 -17.30 23.34
CA ASP A 437 13.18 -18.59 23.87
C ASP A 437 11.98 -19.17 23.09
N GLU A 438 11.83 -20.51 23.06
CA GLU A 438 10.90 -21.25 22.19
C GLU A 438 9.40 -21.03 22.47
N GLY A 439 8.69 -20.40 21.51
CA GLY A 439 7.23 -20.37 21.41
C GLY A 439 6.77 -20.48 19.94
N ARG A 440 5.62 -21.12 19.69
CA ARG A 440 5.06 -21.36 18.35
C ARG A 440 4.07 -20.25 17.99
N GLY A 441 4.41 -19.41 17.02
CA GLY A 441 3.55 -18.34 16.55
C GLY A 441 3.11 -18.43 15.10
N GLN A 442 1.88 -17.98 14.82
CA GLN A 442 1.33 -17.82 13.47
C GLN A 442 1.59 -16.41 12.95
N LEU A 443 2.31 -16.30 11.83
CA LEU A 443 2.50 -15.05 11.10
C LEU A 443 1.27 -14.77 10.21
N VAL A 444 0.69 -13.58 10.33
CA VAL A 444 -0.34 -13.04 9.41
C VAL A 444 0.18 -11.69 8.91
N GLY A 445 0.74 -11.66 7.70
CA GLY A 445 1.24 -10.44 7.05
C GLY A 445 0.63 -10.24 5.67
N GLU A 446 0.18 -9.02 5.37
CA GLU A 446 -0.03 -8.57 3.99
C GLU A 446 1.32 -8.07 3.45
N PHE A 447 2.07 -8.93 2.77
CA PHE A 447 3.32 -8.56 2.12
C PHE A 447 3.03 -7.94 0.76
N LEU A 448 3.18 -6.61 0.64
CA LEU A 448 3.61 -6.06 -0.63
C LEU A 448 5.14 -6.12 -0.61
N VAL A 449 5.70 -7.28 -0.97
CA VAL A 449 7.08 -7.36 -1.44
C VAL A 449 6.96 -7.19 -2.93
N CYS A 450 7.14 -5.95 -3.40
CA CYS A 450 7.39 -5.76 -4.80
C CYS A 450 8.84 -6.22 -5.02
N SER A 451 9.01 -7.47 -5.42
CA SER A 451 10.22 -7.92 -6.07
C SER A 451 10.14 -7.39 -7.51
N THR A 452 11.21 -6.76 -7.96
CA THR A 452 11.41 -6.45 -9.37
C THR A 452 12.67 -7.19 -9.79
N ASP A 453 12.41 -8.37 -10.36
CA ASP A 453 13.31 -9.37 -10.97
C ASP A 453 14.36 -10.07 -10.10
#